data_AF-A0A5R8NPJ8-F1
#
_entry.id   AF-A0A5R8NPJ8-F1
#
_cell.length_a   1.000
_cell.length_b   1.000
_cell.length_c   1.000
_cell.angle_alpha   90.00
_cell.angle_beta   90.00
_cell.angle_gamma   90.00
#
_symmetry.space_group_name_H-M   'P 1'
#
loop_
_entity.id
_entity.type
_entity.pdbx_description
1 polymer ?
#
loop_
_entity_poly.entity_id
_entity_poly.type
_entity_poly.pdbx_seq_one_letter_code
_entity_poly.pdbx_strand_id
1 'polypeptide(L)'
;MDLTLPGIRAVIFNEYARSTDNGKDRDRYSCAAVEEARLSLSVAEHDRPLRSVLFDRTTLATGLFRLNEPSPAVDSAATALQLAGVVGSARVRSRLVSMAEEAEPCARDSAVQEIRHQVSQLALPDVSVRSASAAHPR
;
A
#
# COMPACT_ATOMS: atom_id res chain seq x y z
N MET A 1 26.88 -1.76 -11.52
CA MET A 1 25.66 -1.30 -10.83
C MET A 1 24.63 -2.40 -11.00
N ASP A 2 24.42 -3.22 -9.97
CA ASP A 2 23.36 -4.23 -9.99
C ASP A 2 22.01 -3.51 -9.92
N LEU A 3 21.22 -3.62 -10.98
CA LEU A 3 19.94 -2.92 -11.15
C LEU A 3 18.76 -3.61 -10.42
N THR A 4 19.02 -4.64 -9.61
CA THR A 4 17.98 -5.36 -8.87
C THR A 4 17.96 -4.94 -7.41
N LEU A 5 17.53 -3.70 -7.15
CA LEU A 5 17.16 -3.29 -5.80
C LEU A 5 15.95 -4.15 -5.36
N PRO A 6 15.98 -4.80 -4.18
CA PRO A 6 14.91 -5.68 -3.70
C PRO A 6 13.50 -5.06 -3.80
N GLY A 7 13.37 -3.74 -3.56
CA GLY A 7 12.09 -3.04 -3.72
C GLY A 7 11.50 -3.09 -5.14
N ILE A 8 12.32 -3.08 -6.20
CA ILE A 8 11.81 -3.24 -7.59
C ILE A 8 11.31 -4.66 -7.82
N ARG A 9 12.04 -5.67 -7.32
CA ARG A 9 11.61 -7.08 -7.44
C ARG A 9 10.33 -7.34 -6.67
N ALA A 10 10.17 -6.74 -5.49
CA ALA A 10 8.93 -6.80 -4.71
C ALA A 10 7.72 -6.30 -5.53
N VAL A 11 7.87 -5.17 -6.23
CA VAL A 11 6.80 -4.61 -7.08
C VAL A 11 6.49 -5.53 -8.26
N ILE A 12 7.50 -6.11 -8.91
CA ILE A 12 7.31 -7.02 -10.05
C ILE A 12 6.54 -8.27 -9.60
N PHE A 13 6.96 -8.92 -8.52
CA PHE A 13 6.26 -10.09 -8.00
C PHE A 13 4.85 -9.75 -7.53
N ASN A 14 4.65 -8.59 -6.91
CA ASN A 14 3.32 -8.13 -6.51
C ASN A 14 2.39 -7.94 -7.72
N GLU A 15 2.91 -7.47 -8.86
CA GLU A 15 2.14 -7.36 -10.09
C GLU A 15 1.82 -8.74 -10.69
N TYR A 16 2.79 -9.66 -10.71
CA TYR A 16 2.54 -11.04 -11.15
C TYR A 16 1.49 -11.76 -10.30
N ALA A 17 1.49 -11.52 -8.98
CA ALA A 17 0.46 -12.04 -8.10
C ALA A 17 -0.94 -11.51 -8.43
N ARG A 18 -1.06 -10.27 -8.92
CA ARG A 18 -2.35 -9.66 -9.33
C ARG A 18 -2.82 -10.14 -10.69
N SER A 19 -1.90 -10.38 -11.61
CA SER A 19 -2.22 -10.68 -13.01
C SER A 19 -2.54 -12.16 -13.26
N THR A 20 -2.34 -13.04 -12.27
CA THR A 20 -2.56 -14.49 -12.42
C THR A 20 -3.89 -14.93 -11.83
N ASP A 21 -4.62 -15.77 -12.56
CA ASP A 21 -5.85 -16.42 -12.08
C ASP A 21 -5.55 -17.74 -11.34
N ASN A 22 -4.31 -18.22 -11.38
CA ASN A 22 -3.90 -19.43 -10.68
C ASN A 22 -3.55 -19.12 -9.22
N GLY A 23 -4.35 -19.64 -8.28
CA GLY A 23 -4.15 -19.43 -6.84
C GLY A 23 -2.77 -19.83 -6.34
N LYS A 24 -2.17 -20.93 -6.84
CA LYS A 24 -0.82 -21.35 -6.43
C LYS A 24 0.26 -20.38 -6.86
N ASP A 25 0.14 -19.85 -8.09
CA ASP A 25 1.08 -18.85 -8.59
C ASP A 25 0.87 -17.51 -7.89
N ARG A 26 -0.38 -17.14 -7.59
CA ARG A 26 -0.73 -15.96 -6.79
C ARG A 26 -0.07 -16.01 -5.41
N ASP A 27 -0.15 -17.13 -4.71
CA ASP A 27 0.47 -17.31 -3.39
C ASP A 27 1.98 -17.26 -3.51
N ARG A 28 2.56 -18.00 -4.47
CA ARG A 28 4.02 -18.02 -4.71
C ARG A 28 4.58 -16.63 -4.96
N TYR A 29 3.95 -15.85 -5.84
CA TYR A 29 4.39 -14.49 -6.14
C TYR A 29 4.10 -13.53 -4.99
N SER A 30 3.04 -13.74 -4.21
CA SER A 30 2.79 -12.96 -2.99
C SER A 30 3.89 -13.20 -1.94
N CYS A 31 4.30 -14.45 -1.72
CA CYS A 31 5.43 -14.78 -0.85
C CYS A 31 6.72 -14.10 -1.32
N ALA A 32 7.05 -14.21 -2.61
CA ALA A 32 8.25 -13.58 -3.17
C ALA A 32 8.22 -12.05 -3.03
N ALA A 33 7.05 -11.43 -3.24
CA ALA A 33 6.89 -9.99 -3.05
C ALA A 33 7.10 -9.57 -1.59
N VAL A 34 6.57 -10.35 -0.63
CA VAL A 34 6.73 -10.13 0.81
C VAL A 34 8.20 -10.25 1.22
N GLU A 35 8.90 -11.27 0.77
CA GLU A 35 10.32 -11.50 1.08
C GLU A 35 11.19 -10.35 0.57
N GLU A 36 11.02 -9.96 -0.70
CA GLU A 36 11.78 -8.86 -1.30
C GLU A 36 11.46 -7.51 -0.65
N ALA A 37 10.20 -7.25 -0.28
CA ALA A 37 9.82 -6.04 0.44
C ALA A 37 10.42 -6.00 1.86
N ARG A 38 10.41 -7.13 2.59
CA ARG A 38 11.05 -7.26 3.91
C ARG A 38 12.55 -7.03 3.80
N LEU A 39 13.21 -7.61 2.81
CA LEU A 39 14.64 -7.41 2.56
C LEU A 39 14.92 -5.93 2.25
N SER A 40 14.14 -5.31 1.37
CA SER A 40 14.27 -3.89 1.02
C SER A 40 14.11 -2.97 2.24
N LEU A 41 13.19 -3.32 3.15
CA LEU A 41 12.95 -2.57 4.38
C LEU A 41 14.03 -2.82 5.45
N SER A 42 14.62 -4.01 5.52
CA SER A 42 15.66 -4.33 6.50
C SER A 42 17.01 -3.72 6.16
N VAL A 43 17.32 -3.56 4.86
CA VAL A 43 18.52 -2.86 4.37
C VAL A 43 18.30 -1.35 4.21
N ALA A 44 17.15 -0.83 4.64
CA ALA A 44 16.86 0.59 4.52
C ALA A 44 17.76 1.40 5.46
N GLU A 45 18.81 2.01 4.90
CA GLU A 45 19.61 3.02 5.58
C GLU A 45 18.79 4.31 5.82
N HIS A 46 19.28 5.16 6.73
CA HIS A 46 18.63 6.39 7.18
C HIS A 46 18.34 7.41 6.06
N ASP A 47 18.89 7.21 4.86
CA ASP A 47 18.74 8.12 3.70
C ASP A 47 17.79 7.63 2.60
N ARG A 48 17.04 6.52 2.79
CA ARG A 48 16.08 6.09 1.77
C ARG A 48 14.94 7.12 1.64
N PRO A 49 14.56 7.51 0.39
CA PRO A 49 13.41 8.37 0.19
C PRO A 49 12.14 7.79 0.80
N LEU A 50 11.39 8.61 1.56
CA LEU A 50 10.15 8.19 2.23
C LEU A 50 9.15 7.50 1.29
N ARG A 51 9.08 7.97 0.04
CA ARG A 51 8.21 7.36 -0.99
C ARG A 51 8.57 5.91 -1.28
N SER A 52 9.86 5.57 -1.29
CA SER A 52 10.32 4.20 -1.54
C SER A 52 9.99 3.31 -0.35
N VAL A 53 10.20 3.78 0.88
CA VAL A 53 9.80 3.06 2.10
C VAL A 53 8.28 2.84 2.14
N LEU A 54 7.50 3.86 1.77
CA LEU A 54 6.05 3.75 1.65
C LEU A 54 5.66 2.64 0.66
N PHE A 55 6.24 2.64 -0.54
CA PHE A 55 5.91 1.63 -1.55
C PHE A 55 6.27 0.20 -1.11
N ASP A 56 7.39 0.03 -0.42
CA ASP A 56 7.76 -1.28 0.14
C ASP A 56 6.77 -1.71 1.23
N ARG A 57 6.36 -0.79 2.12
CA ARG A 57 5.35 -1.07 3.17
C ARG A 57 3.99 -1.41 2.58
N THR A 58 3.54 -0.71 1.55
CA THR A 58 2.30 -1.04 0.85
C THR A 58 2.40 -2.41 0.18
N THR A 59 3.51 -2.69 -0.51
CA THR A 59 3.73 -3.99 -1.17
C THR A 59 3.73 -5.14 -0.16
N LEU A 60 4.41 -4.95 0.97
CA LEU A 60 4.43 -5.91 2.07
C LEU A 60 3.03 -6.18 2.62
N ALA A 61 2.28 -5.13 2.96
CA ALA A 61 0.92 -5.28 3.46
C ALA A 61 -0.01 -5.98 2.45
N THR A 62 0.07 -5.59 1.18
CA THR A 62 -0.70 -6.22 0.10
C THR A 62 -0.44 -7.71 -0.01
N GLY A 63 0.82 -8.13 -0.03
CA GLY A 63 1.18 -9.55 -0.10
C GLY A 63 0.70 -10.33 1.14
N LEU A 64 0.85 -9.76 2.33
CA LEU A 64 0.41 -10.38 3.58
C LEU A 64 -1.12 -10.52 3.66
N PHE A 65 -1.89 -9.53 3.19
CA PHE A 65 -3.34 -9.67 3.09
C PHE A 65 -3.76 -10.78 2.14
N ARG A 66 -3.11 -10.92 0.96
CA ARG A 66 -3.37 -12.03 0.05
C ARG A 66 -3.07 -13.39 0.66
N LEU A 67 -1.99 -13.49 1.45
CA LEU A 67 -1.59 -14.69 2.16
C LEU A 67 -2.40 -14.94 3.45
N ASN A 68 -3.41 -14.11 3.73
CA ASN A 68 -4.26 -14.21 4.91
C ASN A 68 -3.46 -14.11 6.23
N GLU A 69 -2.45 -13.24 6.26
CA GLU A 69 -1.64 -12.88 7.44
C GLU A 69 -1.99 -11.45 7.93
N PRO A 70 -3.18 -11.21 8.51
CA PRO A 70 -3.69 -9.85 8.74
C PRO A 70 -2.90 -9.04 9.78
N SER A 71 -2.40 -9.68 10.85
CA SER A 71 -1.69 -8.95 11.92
C SER A 71 -0.44 -8.21 11.42
N PRO A 72 0.55 -8.87 10.78
CA PRO A 72 1.71 -8.16 10.24
C PRO A 72 1.36 -7.27 9.02
N ALA A 73 0.26 -7.57 8.32
CA ALA A 73 -0.22 -6.71 7.23
C ALA A 73 -0.71 -5.35 7.76
N VAL A 74 -1.48 -5.35 8.85
CA VAL A 74 -2.00 -4.14 9.50
C VAL A 74 -0.86 -3.22 9.94
N ASP A 75 0.20 -3.74 10.58
CA ASP A 75 1.33 -2.94 11.03
C ASP A 75 2.03 -2.21 9.87
N SER A 76 2.24 -2.92 8.75
CA SER A 76 2.83 -2.33 7.55
C SER A 76 1.87 -1.35 6.87
N ALA A 77 0.57 -1.63 6.83
CA ALA A 77 -0.44 -0.74 6.27
C ALA A 77 -0.56 0.56 7.07
N ALA A 78 -0.57 0.49 8.40
CA ALA A 78 -0.60 1.64 9.29
C ALA A 78 0.64 2.54 9.07
N THR A 79 1.82 1.93 8.96
CA THR A 79 3.05 2.66 8.63
C THR A 79 2.95 3.34 7.26
N ALA A 80 2.43 2.65 6.24
CA ALA A 80 2.25 3.23 4.91
C ALA A 80 1.28 4.41 4.91
N LEU A 81 0.19 4.33 5.69
CA LEU A 81 -0.80 5.41 5.86
C LEU A 81 -0.18 6.65 6.51
N GLN A 82 0.62 6.48 7.56
CA GLN A 82 1.36 7.59 8.19
C GLN A 82 2.29 8.28 7.19
N LEU A 83 3.06 7.49 6.42
CA LEU A 83 3.95 8.03 5.39
C LEU A 83 3.19 8.71 4.25
N ALA A 84 1.99 8.23 3.92
CA ALA A 84 1.16 8.82 2.87
C ALA A 84 0.69 10.24 3.19
N GLY A 85 0.44 10.54 4.48
CA GLY A 85 0.16 11.89 4.96
C GLY A 85 1.29 12.88 4.70
N VAL A 86 2.54 12.40 4.61
CA VAL A 86 3.72 13.24 4.33
C VAL A 86 4.02 13.32 2.83
N VAL A 87 3.96 12.20 2.11
CA VAL A 87 4.41 12.12 0.70
C VAL A 87 3.39 12.73 -0.28
N GLY A 88 2.08 12.69 0.02
CA GLY A 88 1.02 13.37 -0.72
C GLY A 88 1.04 13.16 -2.25
N SER A 89 0.48 12.05 -2.75
CA SER A 89 0.43 11.79 -4.20
C SER A 89 -0.76 10.93 -4.61
N ALA A 90 -1.35 11.22 -5.79
CA ALA A 90 -2.41 10.40 -6.37
C ALA A 90 -1.98 8.93 -6.57
N ARG A 91 -0.71 8.70 -6.92
CA ARG A 91 -0.16 7.35 -7.08
C ARG A 91 -0.05 6.60 -5.75
N VAL A 92 0.25 7.31 -4.66
CA VAL A 92 0.25 6.75 -3.30
C VAL A 92 -1.17 6.33 -2.92
N ARG A 93 -2.15 7.22 -3.14
CA ARG A 93 -3.57 6.91 -2.88
C ARG A 93 -4.05 5.69 -3.65
N SER A 94 -3.82 5.63 -4.96
CA SER A 94 -4.22 4.49 -5.79
C SER A 94 -3.63 3.17 -5.28
N ARG A 95 -2.37 3.17 -4.84
CA ARG A 95 -1.75 1.97 -4.26
C ARG A 95 -2.36 1.55 -2.93
N LEU A 96 -2.66 2.51 -2.05
CA LEU A 96 -3.34 2.23 -0.78
C LEU A 96 -4.74 1.66 -1.01
N VAL A 97 -5.48 2.18 -1.99
CA VAL A 97 -6.79 1.64 -2.38
C VAL A 97 -6.66 0.19 -2.85
N SER A 98 -5.74 -0.11 -3.78
CA SER A 98 -5.51 -1.50 -4.21
C SER A 98 -5.05 -2.42 -3.08
N MET A 99 -4.28 -1.92 -2.12
CA MET A 99 -3.92 -2.69 -0.92
C MET A 99 -5.16 -3.00 -0.07
N ALA A 100 -6.06 -2.03 0.14
CA ALA A 100 -7.28 -2.23 0.93
C ALA A 100 -8.29 -3.18 0.28
N GLU A 101 -8.32 -3.25 -1.06
CA GLU A 101 -9.12 -4.24 -1.81
C GLU A 101 -8.64 -5.66 -1.51
N GLU A 102 -7.33 -5.88 -1.46
CA GLU A 102 -6.73 -7.19 -1.18
C GLU A 102 -6.93 -7.62 0.28
N ALA A 103 -7.29 -6.70 1.16
CA ALA A 103 -7.64 -6.96 2.55
C ALA A 103 -9.07 -7.47 2.75
N GLU A 104 -9.91 -7.51 1.71
CA GLU A 104 -11.30 -7.98 1.77
C GLU A 104 -11.46 -9.36 2.44
N PRO A 105 -10.63 -10.38 2.17
CA PRO A 105 -10.74 -11.68 2.84
C PRO A 105 -10.59 -11.61 4.36
N CYS A 106 -9.85 -10.60 4.85
CA CYS A 106 -9.58 -10.37 6.26
C CYS A 106 -10.55 -9.34 6.89
N ALA A 107 -11.60 -8.90 6.18
CA ALA A 107 -12.45 -7.78 6.59
C ALA A 107 -13.27 -7.98 7.88
N ARG A 108 -13.29 -9.19 8.45
CA ARG A 108 -13.93 -9.45 9.75
C ARG A 108 -13.07 -9.00 10.93
N ASP A 109 -11.76 -8.83 10.71
CA ASP A 109 -10.85 -8.30 11.71
C ASP A 109 -11.05 -6.79 11.84
N SER A 110 -11.26 -6.31 13.07
CA SER A 110 -11.55 -4.89 13.35
C SER A 110 -10.38 -3.97 12.99
N ALA A 111 -9.13 -4.43 13.14
CA ALA A 111 -7.97 -3.63 12.77
C ALA A 111 -7.87 -3.51 11.23
N VAL A 112 -8.24 -4.56 10.50
CA VAL A 112 -8.34 -4.51 9.03
C VAL A 112 -9.46 -3.56 8.59
N GLN A 113 -10.62 -3.59 9.24
CA GLN A 113 -11.70 -2.65 8.98
C GLN A 113 -11.26 -1.20 9.15
N GLU A 114 -10.52 -0.90 10.23
CA GLU A 114 -9.99 0.43 10.49
C GLU A 114 -9.04 0.89 9.38
N ILE A 115 -8.08 0.04 8.97
CA ILE A 115 -7.18 0.34 7.84
C ILE A 115 -7.96 0.63 6.57
N ARG A 116 -8.95 -0.21 6.23
CA ARG A 116 -9.78 -0.02 5.04
C ARG A 116 -10.60 1.28 5.12
N HIS A 117 -11.13 1.60 6.29
CA HIS A 117 -11.84 2.84 6.53
C HIS A 117 -10.92 4.05 6.30
N GLN A 118 -9.74 4.07 6.91
CA GLN A 118 -8.76 5.15 6.74
C GLN A 118 -8.35 5.34 5.26
N VAL A 119 -8.13 4.24 4.53
CA VAL A 119 -7.85 4.31 3.09
C VAL A 119 -9.02 4.91 2.30
N SER A 120 -10.26 4.55 2.63
CA SER A 120 -11.45 5.11 1.97
C SER A 120 -11.58 6.62 2.18
N GLN A 121 -11.23 7.12 3.37
CA GLN A 121 -11.23 8.56 3.66
C GLN A 121 -10.18 9.32 2.83
N LEU A 122 -9.04 8.69 2.52
CA LEU A 122 -8.03 9.25 1.62
C LEU A 122 -8.47 9.26 0.15
N ALA A 123 -9.38 8.37 -0.24
CA ALA A 123 -9.86 8.23 -1.62
C ALA A 123 -10.96 9.23 -1.98
N LEU A 124 -11.63 9.84 -0.99
CA LEU A 124 -12.61 10.88 -1.22
C LEU A 124 -11.92 12.16 -1.73
N PRO A 125 -12.45 12.82 -2.78
CA PRO A 125 -11.95 14.12 -3.19
C PRO A 125 -12.13 15.11 -2.05
N ASP A 126 -11.10 15.91 -1.79
CA ASP A 126 -11.11 16.96 -0.77
C ASP A 126 -12.27 17.94 -1.07
N VAL A 127 -13.34 17.87 -0.27
CA VAL A 127 -14.55 18.68 -0.48
C VAL A 127 -14.30 20.17 -0.15
N SER A 128 -13.12 20.52 0.37
CA SER A 128 -12.79 21.86 0.88
C SER A 128 -12.54 22.96 -0.16
N VAL A 129 -12.77 22.74 -1.46
CA VAL A 129 -12.51 23.78 -2.51
C VAL A 129 -13.80 24.33 -3.16
N ARG A 130 -14.99 24.08 -2.61
CA ARG A 130 -16.27 24.55 -3.22
C ARG A 130 -17.08 25.59 -2.42
N SER A 131 -16.45 26.39 -1.55
CA SER A 131 -17.18 27.44 -0.81
C SER A 131 -16.58 28.85 -0.85
N ALA A 132 -15.66 29.16 -1.77
CA ALA A 132 -15.11 30.52 -1.90
C ALA A 132 -15.08 31.02 -3.35
N SER A 133 -16.25 31.09 -4.01
CA SER A 133 -16.42 31.94 -5.20
C SER A 133 -17.91 32.22 -5.47
N ALA A 134 -18.60 32.80 -4.49
CA ALA A 134 -19.93 33.36 -4.69
C ALA A 134 -20.18 34.53 -3.74
N ALA A 135 -19.39 35.61 -3.87
CA ALA A 135 -19.73 36.90 -3.30
C ALA A 135 -19.01 38.03 -4.06
N HIS A 136 -19.60 38.46 -5.17
CA HIS A 136 -19.43 39.82 -5.69
C HIS A 136 -20.78 40.27 -6.26
N PRO A 137 -21.59 41.00 -5.48
CA PRO A 137 -22.72 41.71 -6.05
C PRO A 137 -22.21 42.95 -6.79
N ARG A 138 -22.75 43.19 -7.98
CA ARG A 138 -22.74 44.50 -8.63
C ARG A 138 -23.93 45.30 -8.12
#